data_AF-A0A9X0DGB9-F1
#
_entry.id   AF-A0A9X0DGB9-F1
#
_cell.length_a   1.000
_cell.length_b   1.000
_cell.length_c   1.000
_cell.angle_alpha   90.00
_cell.angle_beta   90.00
_cell.angle_gamma   90.00
#
_symmetry.space_group_name_H-M   'P 1'
#
loop_
_entity.id
_entity.type
_entity.pdbx_description
1 polymer ?
#
loop_
_entity_poly.entity_id
_entity_poly.type
_entity_poly.pdbx_seq_one_letter_code
_entity_poly.pdbx_strand_id
1 'polypeptide(L)'
;MASGWVPDTNPIELADGTIICERHRQIICHVCCCDYSFAQELRDEEEQATENAGNEDLQPYSQAHSGDELRHSADFFYSAGATPRHPTVMNSSSSRDRSEIPFASGSIPSMTKFVPPRSTDSPSMLFQGAHRFIRRTNAHEILIYTDGACLSNGLANPRGGCGFVVSPTLKVNFRLENTGPTDEPHPQTSNRAELRAVIAALQYRYWQGDCMGSWTRLVIATDSEYVVLGATERIRDWITRGWRTSTGKPVKNQDLWKKLIHQIQKLDKPQTFIQPPHGTSVSFWKIPREWNEDADAEAKKGAGLEDVQSYREILGVMV
;
A
#
# COMPACT_ATOMS: atom_id res chain seq x y z
N MET A 1 30.18 9.92 -15.38
CA MET A 1 30.47 9.54 -13.98
C MET A 1 29.21 9.82 -13.19
N ALA A 2 28.42 8.79 -12.94
CA ALA A 2 27.13 8.91 -12.26
C ALA A 2 27.39 9.07 -10.76
N SER A 3 27.00 10.20 -10.19
CA SER A 3 26.91 10.39 -8.75
C SER A 3 25.81 9.48 -8.21
N GLY A 4 26.21 8.34 -7.64
CA GLY A 4 25.32 7.49 -6.87
C GLY A 4 24.80 8.26 -5.67
N TRP A 5 23.49 8.40 -5.57
CA TRP A 5 22.84 9.04 -4.43
C TRP A 5 22.65 8.00 -3.31
N VAL A 6 23.30 8.26 -2.18
CA VAL A 6 23.02 7.62 -0.89
C VAL A 6 21.87 8.41 -0.26
N PRO A 7 20.90 7.79 0.44
CA PRO A 7 19.86 8.55 1.14
C PRO A 7 20.52 9.40 2.24
N ASP A 8 20.67 10.70 2.00
CA ASP A 8 21.19 11.69 2.95
C ASP A 8 20.13 11.99 4.04
N THR A 9 19.80 10.99 4.85
CA THR A 9 19.05 11.19 6.09
C THR A 9 19.68 10.35 7.18
N ASN A 10 20.90 10.72 7.58
CA ASN A 10 21.47 10.16 8.79
C ASN A 10 20.68 10.69 10.01
N PRO A 11 20.38 9.83 11.00
CA PRO A 11 19.97 10.32 12.31
C PRO A 11 21.10 11.15 12.91
N ILE A 12 20.74 12.18 13.67
CA ILE A 12 21.67 12.87 14.57
C ILE A 12 21.19 12.73 16.00
N GLU A 13 22.14 12.60 16.90
CA GLU A 13 21.88 12.57 18.34
C GLU A 13 22.09 13.98 18.92
N LEU A 14 21.10 14.45 19.68
CA LEU A 14 21.19 15.70 20.43
C LEU A 14 21.99 15.51 21.72
N ALA A 15 22.38 16.62 22.38
CA ALA A 15 23.15 16.57 23.62
C ALA A 15 22.42 15.87 24.79
N ASP A 16 21.09 15.75 24.70
CA ASP A 16 20.24 15.01 25.64
C ASP A 16 20.02 13.55 25.23
N GLY A 17 20.74 13.06 24.21
CA GLY A 17 20.61 11.71 23.66
C GLY A 17 19.46 11.55 22.66
N THR A 18 18.59 12.54 22.47
CA THR A 18 17.44 12.42 21.56
C THR A 18 17.91 12.21 20.12
N ILE A 19 17.43 11.15 19.46
CA ILE A 19 17.72 10.91 18.05
C ILE A 19 16.67 11.61 17.19
N ILE A 20 17.09 12.41 16.22
CA ILE A 20 16.21 13.14 15.29
C ILE A 20 16.69 13.02 13.85
N CYS A 21 15.78 13.29 12.91
CA CYS A 21 16.15 13.49 11.52
C CYS A 21 17.05 14.71 11.38
N GLU A 22 18.25 14.56 10.81
CA GLU A 22 19.20 15.66 10.60
C GLU A 22 18.59 16.84 9.83
N ARG A 23 17.93 16.52 8.71
CA ARG A 23 17.46 17.51 7.74
C ARG A 23 16.28 18.34 8.22
N HIS A 24 15.37 17.74 8.99
CA HIS A 24 14.11 18.39 9.40
C HIS A 24 13.98 18.56 10.91
N ARG A 25 14.96 18.07 11.67
CA ARG A 25 15.10 18.27 13.13
C ARG A 25 13.88 17.81 13.93
N GLN A 26 13.31 16.67 13.54
CA GLN A 26 12.15 16.05 14.19
C GLN A 26 12.48 14.62 14.63
N ILE A 27 12.03 14.24 15.83
CA ILE A 27 12.10 12.85 16.35
C ILE A 27 11.27 11.93 15.43
N ILE A 28 10.04 12.35 15.17
CA ILE A 28 9.19 11.77 14.14
C ILE A 28 9.21 12.73 12.96
N CYS A 29 9.99 12.42 11.93
CA CYS A 29 10.11 13.28 10.78
C CYS A 29 9.04 12.99 9.73
N HIS A 30 8.03 13.86 9.67
CA HIS A 30 6.91 13.72 8.75
C HIS A 30 7.26 13.96 7.27
N VAL A 31 8.46 14.49 7.01
CA VAL A 31 8.97 14.75 5.66
C VAL A 31 9.84 13.60 5.14
N CYS A 32 10.61 12.96 6.03
CA CYS A 32 11.49 11.83 5.71
C CYS A 32 10.90 10.46 6.05
N CYS A 33 9.73 10.43 6.70
CA CYS A 33 9.08 9.21 7.17
C CYS A 33 9.96 8.34 8.07
N CYS A 34 10.89 8.94 8.81
CA CYS A 34 11.66 8.26 9.85
C CYS A 34 11.11 8.61 11.22
N ASP A 35 10.94 7.57 12.04
CA ASP A 35 10.50 7.66 13.41
C ASP A 35 11.66 7.20 14.29
N TYR A 36 12.21 8.09 15.09
CA TYR A 36 13.29 7.82 16.04
C TYR A 36 12.79 7.72 17.48
N SER A 37 11.47 7.73 17.71
CA SER A 37 10.90 7.61 19.07
C SER A 37 11.25 6.28 19.74
N PHE A 38 11.43 5.20 18.96
CA PHE A 38 11.87 3.90 19.47
C PHE A 38 13.23 3.95 20.19
N ALA A 39 14.12 4.89 19.81
CA ALA A 39 15.42 5.03 20.45
C ALA A 39 15.32 5.56 21.89
N GLN A 40 14.19 6.20 22.21
CA GLN A 40 13.88 6.67 23.55
C GLN A 40 13.36 5.51 24.41
N GLU A 41 12.47 4.69 23.85
CA GLU A 41 11.91 3.51 24.52
C GLU A 41 13.00 2.49 24.91
N LEU A 42 13.97 2.21 24.03
CA LEU A 42 15.08 1.31 24.33
C LEU A 42 15.98 1.81 25.47
N ARG A 43 16.10 3.12 25.63
CA ARG A 43 16.87 3.70 26.74
C ARG A 43 16.12 3.63 28.05
N ASP A 44 14.83 3.92 28.03
CA ASP A 44 13.99 3.80 29.22
C ASP A 44 13.97 2.33 29.72
N GLU A 45 14.03 1.36 28.81
CA GLU A 45 14.19 -0.07 29.14
C GLU A 45 15.58 -0.40 29.72
N GLU A 46 16.67 0.14 29.14
CA GLU A 46 18.04 -0.03 29.68
C GLU A 46 18.20 0.62 31.06
N GLU A 47 17.67 1.83 31.26
CA GLU A 47 17.71 2.51 32.57
C GLU A 47 16.92 1.71 33.63
N GLN A 48 15.71 1.23 33.30
CA GLN A 48 14.94 0.37 34.21
C GLN A 48 15.63 -0.97 34.52
N ALA A 49 16.35 -1.55 33.56
CA ALA A 49 17.14 -2.75 33.81
C ALA A 49 18.30 -2.47 34.77
N THR A 50 18.95 -1.30 34.66
CA THR A 50 20.04 -0.90 35.57
C THR A 50 19.55 -0.53 36.97
N GLU A 51 18.37 0.08 37.10
CA GLU A 51 17.76 0.38 38.41
C GLU A 51 17.30 -0.89 39.13
N ASN A 52 16.73 -1.86 38.42
CA ASN A 52 16.32 -3.14 38.99
C ASN A 52 17.52 -4.02 39.41
N ALA A 53 18.66 -3.91 38.70
CA ALA A 53 19.90 -4.59 39.06
C ALA A 53 20.60 -3.98 40.30
N GLY A 54 20.23 -2.76 40.70
CA GLY A 54 20.79 -2.07 41.86
C GLY A 54 20.19 -2.47 43.22
N ASN A 55 19.19 -3.37 43.25
CA ASN A 55 18.40 -3.66 44.45
C ASN A 55 18.42 -5.14 44.89
N GLU A 56 19.42 -5.92 44.46
CA GLU A 56 19.68 -7.27 45.01
C GLU A 56 20.95 -7.24 45.88
N ASP A 57 20.74 -7.28 47.20
CA ASP A 57 21.79 -7.38 48.21
C ASP A 57 22.68 -8.62 48.01
N LEU A 58 23.99 -8.36 47.98
CA LEU A 58 25.06 -9.34 47.89
C LEU A 58 25.09 -10.30 49.11
N GLN A 59 24.98 -11.60 48.85
CA GLN A 59 25.58 -12.62 49.73
C GLN A 59 26.35 -13.68 48.91
N PRO A 60 27.66 -13.88 49.15
CA PRO A 60 28.40 -14.94 48.49
C PRO A 60 28.38 -16.22 49.35
N TYR A 61 27.89 -17.34 48.79
CA TYR A 61 28.19 -18.66 49.32
C TYR A 61 28.53 -19.66 48.22
N SER A 62 29.54 -20.45 48.53
CA SER A 62 30.39 -21.24 47.65
C SER A 62 29.90 -22.67 47.39
N GLN A 63 30.32 -23.19 46.22
CA GLN A 63 30.57 -24.61 45.84
C GLN A 63 29.39 -25.60 45.80
N ALA A 64 29.13 -26.19 44.62
CA ALA A 64 29.58 -27.56 44.28
C ALA A 64 28.97 -28.11 42.95
N HIS A 65 29.87 -28.59 42.09
CA HIS A 65 29.82 -29.75 41.19
C HIS A 65 28.60 -30.15 40.32
N SER A 66 28.92 -30.23 39.02
CA SER A 66 28.75 -31.37 38.09
C SER A 66 27.61 -31.37 37.06
N GLY A 67 28.03 -31.39 35.78
CA GLY A 67 27.40 -32.06 34.64
C GLY A 67 26.28 -31.32 33.91
N ASP A 68 26.55 -30.71 32.75
CA ASP A 68 26.39 -31.36 31.43
C ASP A 68 26.69 -30.34 30.30
N GLU A 69 27.32 -30.81 29.23
CA GLU A 69 27.84 -30.00 28.12
C GLU A 69 26.74 -29.57 27.14
N LEU A 70 26.54 -28.27 26.93
CA LEU A 70 26.02 -27.76 25.66
C LEU A 70 26.74 -26.47 25.23
N ARG A 71 27.45 -26.63 24.11
CA ARG A 71 28.23 -25.65 23.35
C ARG A 71 27.47 -24.33 23.11
N HIS A 72 28.02 -23.22 23.57
CA HIS A 72 27.75 -21.89 23.03
C HIS A 72 28.97 -21.41 22.24
N SER A 73 28.86 -21.43 20.91
CA SER A 73 29.74 -20.68 20.03
C SER A 73 29.16 -19.27 19.93
N ALA A 74 29.73 -18.34 20.69
CA ALA A 74 29.60 -16.92 20.41
C ALA A 74 30.56 -16.60 19.26
N ASP A 75 30.00 -16.39 18.08
CA ASP A 75 30.63 -15.67 16.97
C ASP A 75 29.55 -15.50 15.91
N PHE A 76 28.98 -14.30 15.76
CA PHE A 76 28.60 -13.86 14.42
C PHE A 76 28.66 -12.33 14.34
N PHE A 77 29.63 -11.91 13.53
CA PHE A 77 30.00 -10.55 13.20
C PHE A 77 28.87 -9.74 12.58
N TYR A 78 28.89 -8.45 12.91
CA TYR A 78 28.39 -7.35 12.08
C TYR A 78 28.80 -7.56 10.61
N SER A 79 27.82 -7.72 9.73
CA SER A 79 28.01 -7.47 8.29
C SER A 79 26.96 -6.49 7.82
N ALA A 80 27.39 -5.25 7.66
CA ALA A 80 26.73 -4.24 6.85
C ALA A 80 26.53 -4.77 5.42
N GLY A 81 25.33 -4.58 4.86
CA GLY A 81 25.03 -4.94 3.48
C GLY A 81 23.64 -5.56 3.29
N ALA A 82 22.58 -4.81 3.56
CA ALA A 82 21.24 -5.16 3.09
C ALA A 82 20.79 -4.15 2.04
N THR A 83 20.85 -4.53 0.77
CA THR A 83 20.16 -3.85 -0.33
C THR A 83 18.64 -3.91 -0.10
N PRO A 84 17.84 -2.93 -0.57
CA PRO A 84 16.39 -2.96 -0.44
C PRO A 84 15.82 -4.25 -1.05
N ARG A 85 15.15 -5.08 -0.24
CA ARG A 85 14.54 -6.33 -0.72
C ARG A 85 13.20 -6.02 -1.40
N HIS A 86 12.96 -6.72 -2.50
CA HIS A 86 11.69 -6.78 -3.22
C HIS A 86 10.49 -7.10 -2.29
N PRO A 87 9.25 -6.72 -2.69
CA PRO A 87 8.04 -7.00 -1.91
C PRO A 87 7.90 -8.49 -1.56
N THR A 88 7.64 -8.77 -0.29
CA THR A 88 7.40 -10.13 0.21
C THR A 88 6.01 -10.59 -0.20
N VAL A 89 5.97 -11.55 -1.13
CA VAL A 89 4.76 -12.29 -1.51
C VAL A 89 4.51 -13.36 -0.45
N MET A 90 3.51 -13.16 0.42
CA MET A 90 3.06 -14.22 1.33
C MET A 90 1.91 -15.01 0.71
N ASN A 91 2.02 -16.34 0.73
CA ASN A 91 0.90 -17.23 0.47
C ASN A 91 0.00 -17.25 1.71
N SER A 92 -1.17 -16.62 1.64
CA SER A 92 -2.23 -16.90 2.61
C SER A 92 -2.90 -18.23 2.23
N SER A 93 -2.36 -19.32 2.77
CA SER A 93 -3.11 -20.58 2.81
C SER A 93 -4.25 -20.46 3.81
N SER A 94 -5.46 -20.78 3.34
CA SER A 94 -6.70 -21.06 4.08
C SER A 94 -7.40 -19.91 4.81
N SER A 95 -8.40 -19.31 4.14
CA SER A 95 -9.79 -19.45 4.58
C SER A 95 -10.70 -19.42 3.35
N ARG A 96 -11.52 -20.46 3.18
CA ARG A 96 -12.53 -20.54 2.12
C ARG A 96 -13.68 -19.61 2.52
N ASP A 97 -13.57 -18.31 2.26
CA ASP A 97 -14.74 -17.45 2.33
C ASP A 97 -15.51 -17.54 1.01
N ARG A 98 -16.31 -18.60 0.90
CA ARG A 98 -17.21 -18.87 -0.21
C ARG A 98 -18.53 -18.11 -0.09
N SER A 99 -18.61 -17.11 0.78
CA SER A 99 -19.80 -16.29 0.89
C SER A 99 -19.89 -15.38 -0.33
N GLU A 100 -20.93 -15.59 -1.16
CA GLU A 100 -21.46 -14.49 -1.95
C GLU A 100 -21.65 -13.33 -0.98
N ILE A 101 -20.81 -12.30 -1.06
CA ILE A 101 -20.95 -11.11 -0.20
C ILE A 101 -22.37 -10.62 -0.46
N PRO A 102 -23.33 -10.81 0.47
CA PRO A 102 -24.65 -10.29 0.28
C PRO A 102 -24.42 -8.79 0.40
N PHE A 103 -24.74 -8.04 -0.65
CA PHE A 103 -24.96 -6.60 -0.51
C PHE A 103 -26.23 -6.47 0.33
N ALA A 104 -26.12 -6.78 1.63
CA ALA A 104 -27.07 -6.32 2.62
C ALA A 104 -27.17 -4.81 2.43
N SER A 105 -28.36 -4.29 2.62
CA SER A 105 -28.77 -2.88 2.43
C SER A 105 -27.98 -1.83 3.24
N GLY A 106 -26.80 -2.18 3.77
CA GLY A 106 -25.77 -1.27 4.25
C GLY A 106 -25.06 -0.59 3.08
N SER A 107 -25.54 0.62 2.75
CA SER A 107 -24.89 1.73 2.04
C SER A 107 -23.71 1.36 1.13
N ILE A 108 -23.96 1.39 -0.18
CA ILE A 108 -22.89 1.43 -1.19
C ILE A 108 -21.94 2.59 -0.79
N PRO A 109 -20.62 2.34 -0.60
CA PRO A 109 -19.71 3.38 -0.17
C PRO A 109 -19.71 4.53 -1.18
N SER A 110 -19.51 5.76 -0.69
CA SER A 110 -19.53 6.96 -1.53
C SER A 110 -18.25 7.03 -2.39
N MET A 111 -18.25 6.31 -3.51
CA MET A 111 -17.26 6.47 -4.57
C MET A 111 -17.56 7.76 -5.31
N THR A 112 -16.68 8.73 -5.14
CA THR A 112 -16.86 10.09 -5.65
C THR A 112 -15.84 10.42 -6.73
N LYS A 113 -16.22 11.30 -7.65
CA LYS A 113 -15.26 11.88 -8.60
C LYS A 113 -14.45 12.94 -7.87
N PHE A 114 -13.12 12.87 -7.99
CA PHE A 114 -12.25 13.97 -7.56
C PHE A 114 -12.39 15.12 -8.56
N VAL A 115 -12.61 16.32 -8.06
CA VAL A 115 -12.68 17.55 -8.85
C VAL A 115 -11.55 18.45 -8.39
N PRO A 116 -10.55 18.73 -9.25
CA PRO A 116 -9.49 19.66 -8.89
C PRO A 116 -10.04 21.09 -8.73
N PRO A 117 -9.39 21.96 -7.93
CA PRO A 117 -9.82 23.35 -7.75
C PRO A 117 -9.95 24.11 -9.07
N ARG A 118 -9.05 23.86 -10.03
CA ARG A 118 -9.12 24.34 -11.40
C ARG A 118 -9.01 23.18 -12.38
N SER A 119 -9.67 23.29 -13.53
CA SER A 119 -9.62 22.26 -14.58
C SER A 119 -8.21 22.02 -15.14
N THR A 120 -7.31 23.00 -15.00
CA THR A 120 -5.91 22.94 -15.43
C THR A 120 -4.98 22.37 -14.36
N ASP A 121 -5.43 22.18 -13.12
CA ASP A 121 -4.56 21.71 -12.05
C ASP A 121 -4.20 20.24 -12.32
N SER A 122 -2.89 19.98 -12.39
CA SER A 122 -2.39 18.62 -12.56
C SER A 122 -2.15 17.93 -11.20
N PRO A 123 -2.10 16.60 -11.19
CA PRO A 123 -1.67 15.84 -10.02
C PRO A 123 -0.36 16.36 -9.41
N SER A 124 0.66 16.62 -10.23
CA SER A 124 1.96 17.15 -9.77
C SER A 124 1.88 18.55 -9.13
N MET A 125 0.90 19.36 -9.52
CA MET A 125 0.66 20.67 -8.92
C MET A 125 -0.04 20.53 -7.56
N LEU A 126 -1.00 19.62 -7.44
CA LEU A 126 -1.83 19.47 -6.24
C LEU A 126 -1.20 18.58 -5.17
N PHE A 127 -0.38 17.61 -5.57
CA PHE A 127 0.21 16.59 -4.71
C PHE A 127 1.74 16.60 -4.82
N GLN A 128 2.42 16.59 -3.67
CA GLN A 128 3.88 16.60 -3.57
C GLN A 128 4.36 15.69 -2.44
N GLY A 129 5.65 15.35 -2.45
CA GLY A 129 6.32 14.63 -1.37
C GLY A 129 7.26 13.55 -1.91
N ALA A 130 8.29 13.22 -1.14
CA ALA A 130 9.31 12.24 -1.54
C ALA A 130 8.86 10.79 -1.28
N HIS A 131 8.14 10.56 -0.17
CA HIS A 131 7.70 9.22 0.27
C HIS A 131 6.23 8.92 -0.05
N ARG A 132 5.43 9.95 -0.32
CA ARG A 132 4.01 9.90 -0.72
C ARG A 132 3.65 11.12 -1.55
N PHE A 133 2.63 11.01 -2.39
CA PHE A 133 1.98 12.15 -3.02
C PHE A 133 0.91 12.73 -2.08
N ILE A 134 1.30 13.67 -1.22
CA ILE A 134 0.41 14.30 -0.24
C ILE A 134 -0.14 15.60 -0.81
N ARG A 135 -1.43 15.85 -0.61
CA ARG A 135 -2.09 17.07 -1.07
C ARG A 135 -1.48 18.29 -0.37
N ARG A 136 -1.03 19.28 -1.15
CA ARG A 136 -0.41 20.52 -0.65
C ARG A 136 -1.27 21.27 0.37
N THR A 137 -2.58 21.24 0.20
CA THR A 137 -3.54 21.98 1.02
C THR A 137 -4.23 21.13 2.08
N ASN A 138 -3.99 19.82 2.10
CA ASN A 138 -4.58 18.90 3.07
C ASN A 138 -3.64 17.73 3.33
N ALA A 139 -2.95 17.80 4.46
CA ALA A 139 -2.00 16.78 4.88
C ALA A 139 -2.63 15.38 5.07
N HIS A 140 -3.96 15.25 5.09
CA HIS A 140 -4.67 13.97 5.25
C HIS A 140 -5.22 13.40 3.93
N GLU A 141 -4.86 14.00 2.79
CA GLU A 141 -5.26 13.53 1.46
C GLU A 141 -4.04 13.10 0.64
N ILE A 142 -4.10 11.90 0.07
CA ILE A 142 -3.02 11.32 -0.74
C ILE A 142 -3.50 10.92 -2.12
N LEU A 143 -2.54 10.77 -3.04
CA LEU A 143 -2.76 10.34 -4.42
C LEU A 143 -2.00 9.05 -4.71
N ILE A 144 -2.61 8.14 -5.46
CA ILE A 144 -1.96 7.01 -6.10
C ILE A 144 -2.29 7.04 -7.59
N TYR A 145 -1.29 6.85 -8.44
CA TYR A 145 -1.49 6.63 -9.86
C TYR A 145 -1.68 5.15 -10.15
N THR A 146 -2.57 4.81 -11.07
CA THR A 146 -2.83 3.42 -11.46
C THR A 146 -3.02 3.32 -12.96
N ASP A 147 -2.52 2.25 -13.57
CA ASP A 147 -2.77 1.91 -14.96
C ASP A 147 -2.82 0.39 -15.19
N GLY A 148 -3.46 -0.01 -16.28
CA GLY A 148 -3.48 -1.37 -16.79
C GLY A 148 -3.23 -1.46 -18.29
N ALA A 149 -2.21 -2.23 -18.66
CA ALA A 149 -1.85 -2.51 -20.03
C ALA A 149 -2.27 -3.92 -20.44
N CYS A 150 -2.54 -4.13 -21.73
CA CYS A 150 -2.66 -5.47 -22.29
C CYS A 150 -1.99 -5.53 -23.66
N LEU A 151 -0.87 -6.26 -23.73
CA LEU A 151 -0.19 -6.55 -24.99
C LEU A 151 -1.07 -7.50 -25.80
N SER A 152 -1.20 -7.25 -27.11
CA SER A 152 -2.07 -8.04 -28.01
C SER A 152 -3.54 -8.08 -27.55
N ASN A 153 -4.04 -6.99 -26.95
CA ASN A 153 -5.43 -6.90 -26.49
C ASN A 153 -6.43 -7.21 -27.63
N GLY A 154 -7.32 -8.18 -27.41
CA GLY A 154 -8.30 -8.62 -28.42
C GLY A 154 -7.72 -9.47 -29.56
N LEU A 155 -6.41 -9.77 -29.53
CA LEU A 155 -5.72 -10.65 -30.47
C LEU A 155 -5.31 -11.96 -29.78
N ALA A 156 -4.58 -12.82 -30.49
CA ALA A 156 -4.05 -14.06 -29.93
C ALA A 156 -2.99 -13.78 -28.85
N ASN A 157 -2.98 -14.60 -27.81
CA ASN A 157 -2.05 -14.54 -26.68
C ASN A 157 -1.98 -13.16 -26.00
N PRO A 158 -3.11 -12.60 -25.54
CA PRO A 158 -3.12 -11.32 -24.84
C PRO A 158 -2.40 -11.45 -23.49
N ARG A 159 -1.61 -10.44 -23.13
CA ARG A 159 -0.86 -10.40 -21.87
C ARG A 159 -1.17 -9.12 -21.11
N GLY A 160 -1.98 -9.23 -20.06
CA GLY A 160 -2.36 -8.11 -19.21
C GLY A 160 -1.33 -7.83 -18.12
N GLY A 161 -1.08 -6.56 -17.82
CA GLY A 161 -0.18 -6.12 -16.75
C GLY A 161 -0.76 -4.94 -15.99
N CYS A 162 -0.49 -4.89 -14.70
CA CYS A 162 -1.02 -3.89 -13.78
C CYS A 162 0.13 -3.09 -13.19
N GLY A 163 -0.05 -1.78 -13.05
CA GLY A 163 0.93 -0.87 -12.47
C GLY A 163 0.29 0.16 -11.56
N PHE A 164 0.96 0.50 -10.46
CA PHE A 164 0.58 1.65 -9.65
C PHE A 164 1.80 2.33 -9.01
N VAL A 165 1.67 3.62 -8.75
CA VAL A 165 2.73 4.49 -8.23
C VAL A 165 2.25 5.16 -6.96
N VAL A 166 2.87 4.78 -5.85
CA VAL A 166 2.48 5.23 -4.49
C VAL A 166 3.26 6.48 -4.09
N SER A 167 4.47 6.62 -4.60
CA SER A 167 5.35 7.77 -4.40
C SER A 167 6.30 7.92 -5.58
N PRO A 168 7.05 9.03 -5.68
CA PRO A 168 8.10 9.17 -6.70
C PRO A 168 9.12 8.03 -6.72
N THR A 169 9.35 7.39 -5.58
CA THR A 169 10.36 6.33 -5.39
C THR A 169 9.78 4.93 -5.31
N LEU A 170 8.47 4.79 -5.09
CA LEU A 170 7.81 3.49 -4.93
C LEU A 170 6.79 3.24 -6.04
N LYS A 171 7.18 2.32 -6.92
CA LYS A 171 6.45 1.86 -8.09
C LYS A 171 6.24 0.36 -7.97
N VAL A 172 5.03 -0.12 -8.26
CA VAL A 172 4.69 -1.54 -8.20
C VAL A 172 4.09 -1.95 -9.54
N ASN A 173 4.58 -3.08 -10.06
CA ASN A 173 4.01 -3.75 -11.22
C ASN A 173 3.82 -5.24 -10.94
N PHE A 174 2.83 -5.84 -11.61
CA PHE A 174 2.61 -7.27 -11.55
C PHE A 174 1.82 -7.74 -12.78
N ARG A 175 1.86 -9.05 -13.02
CA ARG A 175 1.12 -9.69 -14.10
C ARG A 175 -0.37 -9.79 -13.75
N LEU A 176 -1.27 -9.47 -14.70
CA LEU A 176 -2.69 -9.74 -14.52
C LEU A 176 -2.92 -11.26 -14.44
N GLU A 177 -3.57 -11.70 -13.38
CA GLU A 177 -3.79 -13.13 -13.13
C GLU A 177 -4.80 -13.74 -14.10
N ASN A 178 -4.64 -15.04 -14.40
CA ASN A 178 -5.56 -15.77 -15.27
C ASN A 178 -6.90 -16.07 -14.62
N THR A 179 -6.96 -16.10 -13.29
CA THR A 179 -8.21 -16.23 -12.53
C THR A 179 -8.56 -14.97 -11.75
N GLY A 180 -9.84 -14.80 -11.45
CA GLY A 180 -10.36 -13.71 -10.62
C GLY A 180 -10.39 -14.07 -9.13
N PRO A 181 -10.88 -13.15 -8.27
CA PRO A 181 -11.04 -13.38 -6.84
C PRO A 181 -11.96 -14.55 -6.46
N THR A 182 -12.71 -15.10 -7.42
CA THR A 182 -13.59 -16.26 -7.26
C THR A 182 -12.99 -17.54 -7.84
N ASP A 183 -11.69 -17.55 -8.14
CA ASP A 183 -10.94 -18.64 -8.79
C ASP A 183 -11.41 -19.02 -10.21
N GLU A 184 -12.36 -18.28 -10.78
CA GLU A 184 -12.83 -18.48 -12.15
C GLU A 184 -11.84 -17.91 -13.18
N PRO A 185 -11.59 -18.59 -14.31
CA PRO A 185 -10.77 -18.07 -15.39
C PRO A 185 -11.38 -16.82 -16.06
N HIS A 186 -10.52 -15.85 -16.40
CA HIS A 186 -10.95 -14.63 -17.08
C HIS A 186 -9.98 -14.24 -18.21
N PRO A 187 -10.50 -13.58 -19.27
CA PRO A 187 -9.65 -13.13 -20.36
C PRO A 187 -8.73 -11.98 -19.94
N GLN A 188 -7.52 -11.99 -20.50
CA GLN A 188 -6.56 -10.90 -20.37
C GLN A 188 -7.01 -9.72 -21.23
N THR A 189 -7.41 -8.61 -20.59
CA THR A 189 -7.91 -7.41 -21.29
C THR A 189 -7.42 -6.15 -20.58
N SER A 190 -7.29 -5.04 -21.31
CA SER A 190 -6.88 -3.76 -20.72
C SER A 190 -7.83 -3.35 -19.58
N ASN A 191 -9.15 -3.38 -19.81
CA ASN A 191 -10.13 -2.97 -18.80
C ASN A 191 -10.06 -3.80 -17.51
N ARG A 192 -9.71 -5.09 -17.61
CA ARG A 192 -9.53 -5.95 -16.43
C ARG A 192 -8.23 -5.60 -15.71
N ALA A 193 -7.15 -5.36 -16.44
CA ALA A 193 -5.86 -4.93 -15.88
C ALA A 193 -5.99 -3.58 -15.15
N GLU A 194 -6.70 -2.62 -15.74
CA GLU A 194 -6.98 -1.29 -15.19
C GLU A 194 -7.69 -1.37 -13.84
N LEU A 195 -8.78 -2.13 -13.79
CA LEU A 195 -9.55 -2.33 -12.56
C LEU A 195 -8.75 -3.10 -11.50
N ARG A 196 -7.95 -4.08 -11.94
CA ARG A 196 -7.10 -4.89 -11.05
C ARG A 196 -5.98 -4.05 -10.42
N ALA A 197 -5.40 -3.09 -11.16
CA ALA A 197 -4.39 -2.17 -10.66
C ALA A 197 -4.92 -1.29 -9.52
N VAL A 198 -6.14 -0.76 -9.66
CA VAL A 198 -6.82 -0.01 -8.58
C VAL A 198 -7.00 -0.89 -7.34
N ILE A 199 -7.51 -2.11 -7.51
CA ILE A 199 -7.74 -3.02 -6.38
C ILE A 199 -6.42 -3.34 -5.66
N ALA A 200 -5.32 -3.56 -6.42
CA ALA A 200 -4.00 -3.78 -5.84
C ALA A 200 -3.53 -2.57 -5.05
N ALA A 201 -3.66 -1.35 -5.60
CA ALA A 201 -3.30 -0.12 -4.91
C ALA A 201 -4.03 0.05 -3.57
N LEU A 202 -5.33 -0.29 -3.52
CA LEU A 202 -6.11 -0.27 -2.28
C LEU A 202 -5.70 -1.38 -1.29
N GLN A 203 -5.25 -2.54 -1.79
CA GLN A 203 -4.78 -3.66 -0.98
C GLN A 203 -3.36 -3.45 -0.44
N TYR A 204 -2.54 -2.64 -1.09
CA TYR A 204 -1.14 -2.38 -0.75
C TYR A 204 -1.02 -1.52 0.53
N ARG A 205 -1.47 -2.11 1.65
CA ARG A 205 -1.79 -1.53 2.96
C ARG A 205 -0.61 -0.98 3.76
N TYR A 206 0.33 -0.29 3.12
CA TYR A 206 1.25 0.59 3.82
C TYR A 206 0.60 1.95 4.13
N TRP A 207 -0.41 1.94 4.99
CA TRP A 207 -1.11 3.17 5.40
C TRP A 207 -1.15 3.35 6.91
N GLN A 208 -0.87 2.28 7.67
CA GLN A 208 -1.05 2.22 9.13
C GLN A 208 0.24 2.53 9.91
N GLY A 209 1.35 2.84 9.23
CA GLY A 209 2.66 3.14 9.84
C GLY A 209 3.36 4.37 9.28
N ASP A 210 2.73 5.14 8.39
CA ASP A 210 3.24 6.49 8.11
C ASP A 210 3.03 7.32 9.37
N CYS A 211 4.03 8.07 9.81
CA CYS A 211 4.01 9.05 10.90
C CYS A 211 2.88 10.11 10.85
N MET A 212 1.98 10.01 9.87
CA MET A 212 0.77 10.81 9.70
C MET A 212 -0.53 10.04 9.90
N GLY A 213 -0.50 8.69 9.97
CA GLY A 213 -1.48 7.72 10.52
C GLY A 213 -2.97 7.82 10.16
N SER A 214 -3.41 8.87 9.48
CA SER A 214 -4.76 9.43 9.55
C SER A 214 -5.15 10.00 8.18
N TRP A 215 -5.00 9.20 7.13
CA TRP A 215 -5.50 9.58 5.80
C TRP A 215 -7.03 9.58 5.80
N THR A 216 -7.63 10.73 5.52
CA THR A 216 -9.10 10.87 5.43
C THR A 216 -9.60 10.67 4.00
N ARG A 217 -8.71 10.84 3.01
CA ARG A 217 -9.05 10.67 1.60
C ARG A 217 -7.88 10.14 0.77
N LEU A 218 -8.18 9.11 -0.02
CA LEU A 218 -7.31 8.58 -1.06
C LEU A 218 -7.87 8.93 -2.44
N VAL A 219 -7.05 9.55 -3.27
CA VAL A 219 -7.36 9.88 -4.66
C VAL A 219 -6.67 8.88 -5.58
N ILE A 220 -7.45 8.16 -6.36
CA ILE A 220 -6.95 7.28 -7.43
C ILE A 220 -6.92 8.09 -8.73
N ALA A 221 -5.73 8.39 -9.22
CA ALA A 221 -5.53 8.97 -10.55
C ALA A 221 -5.31 7.86 -11.58
N THR A 222 -6.11 7.91 -12.64
CA THR A 222 -6.02 6.98 -13.77
C THR A 222 -6.52 7.67 -15.03
N ASP A 223 -5.96 7.30 -16.17
CA ASP A 223 -6.48 7.68 -17.47
C ASP A 223 -7.57 6.72 -18.00
N SER A 224 -8.02 5.75 -17.19
CA SER A 224 -9.09 4.83 -17.56
C SER A 224 -10.49 5.41 -17.34
N GLU A 225 -11.16 5.80 -18.42
CA GLU A 225 -12.58 6.20 -18.36
C GLU A 225 -13.47 5.04 -17.88
N TYR A 226 -13.10 3.80 -18.22
CA TYR A 226 -13.81 2.60 -17.77
C TYR A 226 -13.86 2.51 -16.25
N VAL A 227 -12.72 2.74 -15.58
CA VAL A 227 -12.61 2.72 -14.11
C VAL A 227 -13.38 3.89 -13.51
N VAL A 228 -13.11 5.11 -13.96
CA VAL A 228 -13.68 6.32 -13.35
C VAL A 228 -15.19 6.33 -13.47
N LEU A 229 -15.75 6.23 -14.68
CA LEU A 229 -17.21 6.22 -14.86
C LEU A 229 -17.85 4.97 -14.25
N GLY A 230 -17.15 3.83 -14.29
CA GLY A 230 -17.58 2.60 -13.63
C GLY A 230 -17.82 2.82 -12.14
N ALA A 231 -16.82 3.32 -11.43
CA ALA A 231 -16.85 3.52 -9.98
C ALA A 231 -17.76 4.68 -9.55
N THR A 232 -17.77 5.81 -10.27
CA THR A 232 -18.47 7.03 -9.81
C THR A 232 -19.92 7.11 -10.27
N GLU A 233 -20.31 6.41 -11.34
CA GLU A 233 -21.63 6.51 -11.94
C GLU A 233 -22.32 5.14 -12.08
N ARG A 234 -21.69 4.22 -12.82
CA ARG A 234 -22.38 3.02 -13.33
C ARG A 234 -22.61 1.94 -12.28
N ILE A 235 -21.73 1.82 -11.27
CA ILE A 235 -21.81 0.75 -10.28
C ILE A 235 -23.09 0.80 -9.46
N ARG A 236 -23.62 1.99 -9.18
CA ARG A 236 -24.90 2.16 -8.48
C ARG A 236 -26.04 1.57 -9.32
N ASP A 237 -26.07 1.88 -10.61
CA ASP A 237 -27.07 1.33 -11.55
C ASP A 237 -26.91 -0.17 -11.75
N TRP A 238 -25.67 -0.67 -11.80
CA TRP A 238 -25.43 -2.10 -11.91
C TRP A 238 -25.94 -2.84 -10.68
N ILE A 239 -25.71 -2.33 -9.47
CA ILE A 239 -26.20 -2.95 -8.24
C ILE A 239 -27.73 -2.97 -8.22
N THR A 240 -28.39 -1.84 -8.52
CA THR A 240 -29.86 -1.78 -8.54
C THR A 240 -30.48 -2.68 -9.62
N ARG A 241 -29.77 -2.94 -10.72
CA ARG A 241 -30.18 -3.84 -11.81
C ARG A 241 -29.70 -5.28 -11.64
N GLY A 242 -29.20 -5.66 -10.47
CA GLY A 242 -28.74 -7.04 -10.20
C GLY A 242 -27.53 -7.44 -11.05
N TRP A 243 -26.57 -6.53 -11.20
CA TRP A 243 -25.35 -6.66 -12.00
C TRP A 243 -25.60 -6.91 -13.50
N ARG A 244 -26.61 -6.22 -14.04
CA ARG A 244 -26.93 -6.21 -15.48
C ARG A 244 -26.73 -4.82 -16.08
N THR A 245 -26.25 -4.80 -17.32
CA THR A 245 -26.14 -3.60 -18.14
C THR A 245 -27.51 -3.08 -18.54
N SER A 246 -27.58 -1.88 -19.13
CA SER A 246 -28.83 -1.34 -19.71
C SER A 246 -29.46 -2.24 -20.76
N THR A 247 -28.65 -3.07 -21.43
CA THR A 247 -29.09 -4.06 -22.43
C THR A 247 -29.48 -5.42 -21.83
N GLY A 248 -29.50 -5.56 -20.50
CA GLY A 248 -29.86 -6.80 -19.79
C GLY A 248 -28.75 -7.86 -19.71
N LYS A 249 -27.63 -7.66 -20.42
CA LYS A 249 -26.44 -8.54 -20.36
C LYS A 249 -25.73 -8.42 -19.01
N PRO A 250 -25.08 -9.50 -18.50
CA PRO A 250 -24.23 -9.43 -17.32
C PRO A 250 -23.13 -8.37 -17.45
N VAL A 251 -22.82 -7.68 -16.36
CA VAL A 251 -21.72 -6.70 -16.31
C VAL A 251 -20.38 -7.42 -16.42
N LYS A 252 -19.51 -6.93 -17.32
CA LYS A 252 -18.14 -7.45 -17.46
C LYS A 252 -17.30 -7.12 -16.21
N ASN A 253 -16.39 -8.02 -15.84
CA ASN A 253 -15.49 -7.89 -14.68
C ASN A 253 -16.25 -7.69 -13.34
N GLN A 254 -17.48 -8.22 -13.24
CA GLN A 254 -18.31 -8.12 -12.05
C GLN A 254 -17.58 -8.59 -10.77
N ASP A 255 -16.76 -9.64 -10.89
CA ASP A 255 -15.93 -10.18 -9.82
C ASP A 255 -14.99 -9.11 -9.22
N LEU A 256 -14.27 -8.38 -10.08
CA LEU A 256 -13.38 -7.31 -9.66
C LEU A 256 -14.15 -6.09 -9.16
N TRP A 257 -15.29 -5.73 -9.76
CA TRP A 257 -16.12 -4.63 -9.25
C TRP A 257 -16.64 -4.90 -7.84
N LYS A 258 -17.09 -6.13 -7.56
CA LYS A 258 -17.46 -6.55 -6.20
C LYS A 258 -16.27 -6.46 -5.25
N LYS A 259 -15.09 -6.91 -5.67
CA LYS A 259 -13.85 -6.80 -4.87
C LYS A 259 -13.44 -5.35 -4.61
N LEU A 260 -13.57 -4.45 -5.60
CA LEU A 260 -13.32 -3.02 -5.43
C LEU A 260 -14.24 -2.43 -4.37
N ILE A 261 -15.56 -2.66 -4.47
CA ILE A 261 -16.52 -2.16 -3.47
C ILE A 261 -16.15 -2.66 -2.07
N HIS A 262 -15.83 -3.94 -1.95
CA HIS A 262 -15.41 -4.54 -0.68
C HIS A 262 -14.16 -3.86 -0.09
N GLN A 263 -13.13 -3.57 -0.90
CA GLN A 263 -11.94 -2.87 -0.41
C GLN A 263 -12.25 -1.44 0.03
N ILE A 264 -13.09 -0.72 -0.72
CA ILE A 264 -13.48 0.65 -0.35
C ILE A 264 -14.30 0.65 0.96
N GLN A 265 -15.23 -0.28 1.13
CA GLN A 265 -15.96 -0.44 2.40
C GLN A 265 -15.03 -0.75 3.58
N LYS A 266 -13.95 -1.52 3.36
CA LYS A 266 -12.94 -1.77 4.40
C LYS A 266 -12.17 -0.51 4.79
N LEU A 267 -11.92 0.39 3.85
CA LEU A 267 -11.22 1.65 4.10
C LEU A 267 -12.11 2.70 4.77
N ASP A 268 -13.39 2.75 4.40
CA ASP A 268 -14.36 3.72 4.93
C ASP A 268 -14.75 3.47 6.41
N LYS A 269 -14.50 2.26 6.92
CA LYS A 269 -14.74 1.91 8.33
C LYS A 269 -13.83 2.72 9.25
N PRO A 270 -14.38 3.36 10.31
CA PRO A 270 -13.58 4.03 11.32
C PRO A 270 -12.57 3.09 11.96
N GLN A 271 -11.30 3.50 11.97
CA GLN A 271 -10.22 2.75 12.61
C GLN A 271 -10.05 3.24 14.04
N THR A 272 -10.31 2.37 15.01
CA THR A 272 -10.39 2.72 16.45
C THR A 272 -9.05 3.13 17.06
N PHE A 273 -7.95 2.79 16.41
CA PHE A 273 -6.60 3.18 16.83
C PHE A 273 -6.19 4.58 16.34
N ILE A 274 -6.99 5.23 15.48
CA ILE A 274 -6.82 6.62 15.07
C ILE A 274 -7.73 7.52 15.93
N GLN A 275 -7.25 8.70 16.35
CA GLN A 275 -8.02 9.63 17.19
C GLN A 275 -8.17 11.01 16.51
N PRO A 276 -9.40 11.51 16.29
CA PRO A 276 -10.67 10.81 16.45
C PRO A 276 -10.82 9.67 15.42
N PRO A 277 -11.57 8.59 15.71
CA PRO A 277 -11.73 7.49 14.76
C PRO A 277 -12.39 7.95 13.47
N HIS A 278 -11.73 7.68 12.35
CA HIS A 278 -12.27 7.95 11.02
C HIS A 278 -11.84 6.87 10.03
N GLY A 279 -12.59 6.75 8.94
CA GLY A 279 -12.21 5.95 7.77
C GLY A 279 -11.41 6.77 6.77
N THR A 280 -11.04 6.12 5.66
CA THR A 280 -10.44 6.75 4.49
C THR A 280 -11.41 6.66 3.33
N SER A 281 -11.94 7.81 2.91
CA SER A 281 -12.78 7.89 1.71
C SER A 281 -11.94 7.70 0.45
N VAL A 282 -12.55 7.18 -0.63
CA VAL A 282 -11.87 6.99 -1.93
C VAL A 282 -12.53 7.84 -3.01
N SER A 283 -11.73 8.62 -3.72
CA SER A 283 -12.17 9.39 -4.90
C SER A 283 -11.39 9.00 -6.14
N PHE A 284 -12.03 9.12 -7.31
CA PHE A 284 -11.44 8.78 -8.60
C PHE A 284 -11.22 10.04 -9.45
N TRP A 285 -10.01 10.22 -9.96
CA TRP A 285 -9.64 11.32 -10.83
C TRP A 285 -9.28 10.81 -12.21
N LYS A 286 -10.12 11.11 -13.21
CA LYS A 286 -9.75 10.94 -14.62
C LYS A 286 -8.69 11.97 -14.98
N ILE A 287 -7.49 11.51 -15.28
CA ILE A 287 -6.39 12.34 -15.75
C ILE A 287 -6.11 12.10 -17.25
N PRO A 288 -5.46 13.06 -17.94
CA PRO A 288 -4.84 12.83 -19.24
C PRO A 288 -3.73 11.77 -19.17
N ARG A 289 -3.47 11.07 -20.29
CA ARG A 289 -2.51 9.96 -20.33
C ARG A 289 -1.08 10.40 -20.11
N GLU A 290 -0.74 11.59 -20.61
CA GLU A 290 0.55 12.25 -20.42
C GLU A 290 0.89 12.54 -18.95
N TRP A 291 -0.10 12.49 -18.05
CA TRP A 291 0.12 12.64 -16.61
C TRP A 291 0.23 11.29 -15.88
N ASN A 292 0.07 10.17 -16.59
CA ASN A 292 0.05 8.81 -16.04
C ASN A 292 1.20 7.93 -16.56
N GLU A 293 2.23 8.51 -17.16
CA GLU A 293 3.30 7.79 -17.88
C GLU A 293 4.04 6.76 -17.01
N ASP A 294 4.29 7.09 -15.74
CA ASP A 294 4.96 6.17 -14.82
C ASP A 294 4.12 4.92 -14.55
N ALA A 295 2.80 5.08 -14.31
CA ALA A 295 1.92 3.94 -14.08
C ALA A 295 1.77 3.09 -15.36
N ASP A 296 1.70 3.74 -16.54
CA ASP A 296 1.66 3.06 -17.84
C ASP A 296 2.94 2.25 -18.11
N ALA A 297 4.10 2.82 -17.80
CA ALA A 297 5.37 2.12 -17.90
C ALA A 297 5.40 0.88 -16.97
N GLU A 298 4.94 1.01 -15.73
CA GLU A 298 4.85 -0.10 -14.79
C GLU A 298 3.84 -1.17 -15.24
N ALA A 299 2.68 -0.78 -15.74
CA ALA A 299 1.69 -1.72 -16.25
C ALA A 299 2.22 -2.53 -17.44
N LYS A 300 2.97 -1.89 -18.36
CA LYS A 300 3.65 -2.55 -19.48
C LYS A 300 4.75 -3.51 -19.02
N LYS A 301 5.54 -3.14 -18.01
CA LYS A 301 6.51 -4.05 -17.37
C LYS A 301 5.80 -5.28 -16.81
N GLY A 302 4.70 -5.07 -16.08
CA GLY A 302 3.87 -6.15 -15.53
C GLY A 302 3.35 -7.12 -16.59
N ALA A 303 2.99 -6.63 -17.77
CA ALA A 303 2.52 -7.47 -18.89
C ALA A 303 3.63 -8.37 -19.47
N GLY A 304 4.88 -7.93 -19.37
CA GLY A 304 6.07 -8.67 -19.78
C GLY A 304 6.49 -9.79 -18.81
N LEU A 305 6.01 -9.77 -17.57
CA LEU A 305 6.31 -10.80 -16.57
C LEU A 305 5.70 -12.16 -16.92
N GLU A 306 6.19 -13.20 -16.24
CA GLU A 306 5.68 -14.56 -16.33
C GLU A 306 4.21 -14.66 -15.93
N ASP A 307 3.53 -15.66 -16.49
CA ASP A 307 2.11 -15.86 -16.27
C ASP A 307 1.82 -16.27 -14.82
N VAL A 308 0.84 -15.60 -14.21
CA VAL A 308 0.38 -15.90 -12.86
C VAL A 308 -1.02 -16.50 -12.96
N GLN A 309 -1.17 -17.73 -12.47
CA GLN A 309 -2.43 -18.44 -12.61
C GLN A 309 -3.51 -17.87 -11.69
N SER A 310 -3.23 -17.83 -10.39
CA SER A 310 -4.22 -17.54 -9.35
C SER A 310 -4.19 -16.09 -8.92
N TYR A 311 -5.37 -15.48 -8.73
CA TYR A 311 -5.52 -14.18 -8.07
C TYR A 311 -4.81 -14.14 -6.72
N ARG A 312 -4.10 -13.05 -6.43
CA ARG A 312 -3.40 -12.85 -5.14
C ARG A 312 -3.66 -11.46 -4.60
N GLU A 313 -3.80 -11.33 -3.29
CA GLU A 313 -3.79 -9.99 -2.69
C GLU A 313 -2.36 -9.43 -2.75
N ILE A 314 -2.22 -8.19 -3.23
CA ILE A 314 -0.93 -7.51 -3.30
C ILE A 314 -0.77 -6.73 -1.99
N LEU A 315 -0.01 -7.29 -1.06
CA LEU A 315 0.31 -6.68 0.22
C LEU A 315 1.72 -6.06 0.16
N GLY A 316 1.90 -4.94 0.86
CA GLY A 316 3.18 -4.25 0.95
C GLY A 316 3.50 -3.90 2.39
N VAL A 317 4.77 -4.05 2.76
CA VAL A 317 5.38 -3.48 3.96
C VAL A 317 6.49 -2.57 3.42
N MET A 318 6.43 -1.24 3.63
CA MET A 318 7.63 -0.42 3.44
C MET A 318 8.46 -0.56 4.70
N VAL A 319 9.73 -0.89 4.52
CA VAL A 319 10.73 -0.97 5.59
C VAL A 319 11.43 0.38 5.66
#